data_AF-A0A554J937-F1
#
_entry.id   AF-A0A554J937-F1
#
_cell.length_a   1.000
_cell.length_b   1.000
_cell.length_c   1.000
_cell.angle_alpha   90.00
_cell.angle_beta   90.00
_cell.angle_gamma   90.00
#
_symmetry.space_group_name_H-M   'P 1'
#
loop_
_entity.id
_entity.type
_entity.pdbx_description
1 polymer ?
#
loop_
_entity_poly.entity_id
_entity_poly.type
_entity_poly.pdbx_seq_one_letter_code
_entity_poly.pdbx_strand_id
1 'polypeptide(L)'
;MTPLIAFLVYCQALGAVVGAITAVWSELAYVRAMRDGRVDGAERAHLDIIVHGLRYGLTLHLLASLGLVIVAYVEHNTLQPALTASYWTLIALALIIITVSWALYKKHIAFKLGSASVFTAWWFLVFLSFGFLPLTFGAAVMSFVVATAIFYALLYYARLLASPR
;
A
#
# COMPACT_ATOMS: atom_id res chain seq x y z
N MET A 1 -20.62 -19.86 -8.82
CA MET A 1 -20.31 -18.56 -8.21
C MET A 1 -18.90 -18.50 -7.61
N THR A 2 -18.19 -19.63 -7.49
CA THR A 2 -16.71 -19.70 -7.41
C THR A 2 -15.92 -18.80 -8.38
N PRO A 3 -16.32 -18.59 -9.66
CA PRO A 3 -15.59 -17.65 -10.52
C PRO A 3 -15.70 -16.20 -10.06
N LEU A 4 -16.80 -15.80 -9.41
CA LEU A 4 -16.95 -14.43 -8.90
C LEU A 4 -16.04 -14.20 -7.70
N ILE A 5 -15.97 -15.14 -6.75
CA ILE A 5 -15.03 -15.08 -5.64
C ILE A 5 -13.58 -15.03 -6.16
N ALA A 6 -13.22 -15.93 -7.08
CA ALA A 6 -11.88 -15.95 -7.67
C ALA A 6 -11.55 -14.62 -8.40
N PHE A 7 -12.51 -14.06 -9.13
CA PHE A 7 -12.37 -12.76 -9.77
C PHE A 7 -12.15 -11.63 -8.74
N LEU A 8 -12.91 -11.62 -7.66
CA LEU A 8 -12.75 -10.62 -6.59
C LEU A 8 -11.41 -10.74 -5.88
N VAL A 9 -10.96 -11.96 -5.55
CA VAL A 9 -9.60 -12.20 -5.00
C VAL A 9 -8.53 -11.70 -5.98
N TYR A 10 -8.71 -11.98 -7.28
CA TYR A 10 -7.80 -11.48 -8.31
C TYR A 10 -7.77 -9.95 -8.36
N CYS A 11 -8.93 -9.28 -8.36
CA CYS A 11 -9.01 -7.81 -8.32
C CYS A 11 -8.37 -7.23 -7.07
N GLN A 12 -8.55 -7.87 -5.92
CA GLN A 12 -7.95 -7.46 -4.65
C GLN A 12 -6.41 -7.52 -4.73
N ALA A 13 -5.88 -8.65 -5.20
CA ALA A 13 -4.44 -8.83 -5.40
C ALA A 13 -3.89 -7.85 -6.45
N LEU A 14 -4.60 -7.63 -7.56
CA LEU A 14 -4.22 -6.68 -8.60
C LEU A 14 -4.16 -5.26 -8.04
N GLY A 15 -5.15 -4.83 -7.26
CA GLY A 15 -5.15 -3.52 -6.61
C GLY A 15 -3.94 -3.32 -5.69
N ALA A 16 -3.59 -4.34 -4.90
CA ALA A 16 -2.41 -4.31 -4.04
C ALA A 16 -1.10 -4.20 -4.86
N VAL A 17 -0.96 -4.99 -5.93
CA VAL A 17 0.22 -4.97 -6.80
C VAL A 17 0.38 -3.64 -7.53
N VAL A 18 -0.71 -3.10 -8.09
CA VAL A 18 -0.69 -1.78 -8.74
C VAL A 18 -0.24 -0.70 -7.76
N GLY A 19 -0.78 -0.71 -6.54
CA GLY A 19 -0.38 0.22 -5.50
C GLY A 19 1.10 0.08 -5.10
N ALA A 20 1.59 -1.15 -4.91
CA ALA A 20 2.99 -1.41 -4.58
C ALA A 20 3.97 -0.99 -5.68
N ILE A 21 3.68 -1.31 -6.94
CA ILE A 21 4.50 -0.89 -8.09
C ILE A 21 4.51 0.63 -8.19
N THR A 22 3.36 1.27 -8.00
CA THR A 22 3.25 2.73 -8.04
C THR A 22 3.99 3.38 -6.88
N ALA A 23 4.01 2.76 -5.70
CA ALA A 23 4.82 3.21 -4.57
C ALA A 23 6.33 3.14 -4.89
N VAL A 24 6.80 2.07 -5.56
CA VAL A 24 8.20 1.99 -6.05
C VAL A 24 8.50 3.11 -7.04
N TRP A 25 7.63 3.32 -8.02
CA TRP A 25 7.78 4.42 -8.99
C TRP A 25 7.80 5.78 -8.32
N SER A 26 6.99 5.99 -7.27
CA SER A 26 6.97 7.24 -6.51
C SER A 26 8.30 7.53 -5.81
N GLU A 27 8.93 6.52 -5.25
CA GLU A 27 10.22 6.65 -4.57
C GLU A 27 11.35 6.89 -5.57
N LEU A 28 11.34 6.19 -6.71
CA LEU A 28 12.32 6.41 -7.78
C LEU A 28 12.22 7.81 -8.37
N ALA A 29 10.99 8.28 -8.65
CA ALA A 29 10.74 9.64 -9.14
C ALA A 29 11.21 10.68 -8.13
N TYR A 30 10.97 10.46 -6.84
CA TYR A 30 11.43 11.35 -5.77
C TYR A 30 12.97 11.41 -5.67
N VAL A 31 13.64 10.26 -5.72
CA VAL A 31 15.11 10.19 -5.68
C VAL A 31 15.72 10.93 -6.88
N ARG A 32 15.11 10.80 -8.06
CA ARG A 32 15.53 11.52 -9.27
C ARG A 32 15.35 13.04 -9.11
N ALA A 33 14.19 13.50 -8.64
CA ALA A 33 13.92 14.92 -8.42
C ALA A 33 14.87 15.55 -7.37
N MET A 34 15.24 14.79 -6.33
CA MET A 34 16.23 15.22 -5.33
C MET A 34 17.64 15.41 -5.91
N ARG A 35 18.00 14.63 -6.95
CA ARG A 35 19.30 14.76 -7.63
C ARG A 35 19.36 16.03 -8.47
N ASP A 36 18.27 16.39 -9.12
CA ASP A 36 18.22 17.52 -10.06
C ASP A 36 17.93 18.85 -9.36
N GLY A 37 17.49 18.82 -8.09
CA GLY A 37 17.31 20.00 -7.22
C GLY A 37 16.20 20.95 -7.65
N ARG A 38 15.50 20.67 -8.75
CA ARG A 38 14.36 21.44 -9.28
C ARG A 38 13.30 20.49 -9.80
N VAL A 39 12.06 20.68 -9.34
CA VAL A 39 10.90 19.93 -9.83
C VAL A 39 10.33 20.62 -11.07
N ASP A 40 10.55 20.04 -12.24
CA ASP A 40 10.04 20.56 -13.52
C ASP A 40 8.54 20.25 -13.71
N GLY A 41 7.87 20.94 -14.63
CA GLY A 41 6.46 20.74 -14.95
C GLY A 41 6.14 19.31 -15.39
N ALA A 42 7.06 18.67 -16.13
CA ALA A 42 6.95 17.26 -16.51
C ALA A 42 7.00 16.32 -15.29
N GLU A 43 7.79 16.65 -14.28
CA GLU A 43 7.87 15.84 -13.04
C GLU A 43 6.60 15.97 -12.21
N ARG A 44 5.96 17.15 -12.17
CA ARG A 44 4.65 17.31 -11.51
C ARG A 44 3.58 16.46 -12.18
N ALA A 45 3.52 16.45 -13.51
CA ALA A 45 2.59 15.60 -14.23
C ALA A 45 2.83 14.10 -13.95
N HIS A 46 4.10 13.71 -13.81
CA HIS A 46 4.46 12.33 -13.43
C HIS A 46 4.00 11.97 -12.01
N LEU A 47 4.16 12.90 -11.05
CA LEU A 47 3.66 12.73 -9.68
C LEU A 47 2.13 12.63 -9.62
N ASP A 48 1.41 13.37 -10.45
CA ASP A 48 -0.04 13.25 -10.53
C ASP A 48 -0.48 11.86 -11.01
N ILE A 49 0.20 11.29 -12.03
CA ILE A 49 -0.08 9.93 -12.50
C ILE A 49 0.16 8.91 -11.37
N ILE A 50 1.25 9.08 -10.61
CA ILE A 50 1.56 8.23 -9.45
C ILE A 50 0.44 8.31 -8.39
N VAL A 51 -0.08 9.50 -8.10
CA VAL A 51 -1.21 9.65 -7.17
C VAL A 51 -2.46 8.94 -7.67
N HIS A 52 -2.75 9.02 -8.97
CA HIS A 52 -3.88 8.30 -9.57
C HIS A 52 -3.69 6.78 -9.47
N GLY A 53 -2.47 6.27 -9.72
CA GLY A 53 -2.16 4.84 -9.59
C GLY A 53 -2.36 4.32 -8.17
N LEU A 54 -1.91 5.06 -7.15
CA LEU A 54 -2.12 4.72 -5.74
C LEU A 54 -3.60 4.73 -5.35
N ARG A 55 -4.34 5.74 -5.81
CA ARG A 55 -5.79 5.84 -5.56
C ARG A 55 -6.54 4.69 -6.22
N TYR A 56 -6.23 4.39 -7.48
CA TYR A 56 -6.86 3.30 -8.22
C TYR A 56 -6.56 1.94 -7.58
N GLY A 57 -5.31 1.69 -7.20
CA GLY A 57 -4.93 0.47 -6.47
C GLY A 57 -5.75 0.31 -5.18
N LEU A 58 -5.90 1.39 -4.42
CA LEU A 58 -6.61 1.37 -3.14
C LEU A 58 -8.12 1.18 -3.31
N THR A 59 -8.73 1.89 -4.26
CA THR A 59 -10.17 1.76 -4.52
C THR A 59 -10.51 0.38 -5.03
N LEU A 60 -9.74 -0.16 -5.98
CA LEU A 60 -9.94 -1.51 -6.49
C LEU A 60 -9.80 -2.55 -5.38
N HIS A 61 -8.76 -2.42 -4.54
CA HIS A 61 -8.51 -3.32 -3.43
C HIS A 61 -9.64 -3.30 -2.39
N LEU A 62 -10.12 -2.12 -1.99
CA LEU A 62 -11.21 -1.98 -1.02
C LEU A 62 -12.55 -2.45 -1.57
N LEU A 63 -12.88 -2.12 -2.82
CA LEU A 63 -14.13 -2.56 -3.46
C LEU A 63 -14.16 -4.08 -3.62
N ALA A 64 -13.04 -4.68 -4.03
CA ALA A 64 -12.92 -6.13 -4.12
C ALA A 64 -13.07 -6.79 -2.73
N SER A 65 -12.41 -6.22 -1.70
CA SER A 65 -12.51 -6.70 -0.31
C SER A 65 -13.93 -6.63 0.23
N LEU A 66 -14.66 -5.54 -0.03
CA LEU A 66 -16.07 -5.40 0.34
C LEU A 66 -16.95 -6.40 -0.43
N GLY A 67 -16.72 -6.53 -1.73
CA GLY A 67 -17.40 -7.51 -2.58
C GLY A 67 -17.25 -8.94 -2.06
N LEU A 68 -16.06 -9.32 -1.60
CA LEU A 68 -15.81 -10.64 -1.01
C LEU A 68 -16.67 -10.90 0.23
N VAL A 69 -16.82 -9.90 1.10
CA VAL A 69 -17.69 -10.02 2.29
C VAL A 69 -19.14 -10.18 1.89
N ILE A 70 -19.63 -9.37 0.95
CA ILE A 70 -21.03 -9.41 0.50
C ILE A 70 -21.34 -10.77 -0.15
N VAL A 71 -20.49 -11.21 -1.07
CA VAL A 71 -20.68 -12.49 -1.79
C VAL A 71 -20.61 -13.66 -0.81
N ALA A 72 -19.62 -13.69 0.09
CA ALA A 72 -19.52 -14.75 1.09
C ALA A 72 -20.74 -14.82 2.02
N TYR A 73 -21.30 -13.66 2.40
CA TYR A 73 -22.51 -13.58 3.22
C TYR A 73 -23.74 -14.12 2.48
N VAL A 74 -23.99 -13.65 1.25
CA VAL A 74 -25.14 -14.08 0.43
C VAL A 74 -25.08 -15.58 0.11
N GLU A 75 -23.89 -16.12 -0.14
CA GLU A 75 -23.69 -17.54 -0.42
C GLU A 75 -23.73 -18.44 0.81
N HIS A 76 -23.92 -17.88 2.02
CA HIS A 76 -23.87 -18.62 3.28
C HIS A 76 -22.59 -19.47 3.41
N ASN A 77 -21.47 -18.92 2.90
CA ASN A 77 -20.19 -19.61 2.95
C ASN A 77 -19.76 -19.79 4.41
N THR A 78 -19.24 -20.98 4.75
CA THR A 78 -18.77 -21.29 6.11
C THR A 78 -17.56 -20.44 6.50
N LEU A 79 -16.76 -20.03 5.52
CA LEU A 79 -15.62 -19.13 5.71
C LEU A 79 -16.01 -17.69 5.35
N GLN A 80 -16.40 -16.92 6.36
CA GLN A 80 -16.72 -15.50 6.21
C GLN A 80 -15.46 -14.64 6.35
N PRO A 81 -15.03 -13.89 5.31
CA PRO A 81 -13.83 -13.06 5.37
C PRO A 81 -13.86 -12.05 6.53
N ALA A 82 -15.02 -11.46 6.82
CA ALA A 82 -15.20 -10.50 7.91
C ALA A 82 -14.90 -11.07 9.31
N LEU A 83 -14.88 -12.39 9.46
CA LEU A 83 -14.55 -13.07 10.73
C LEU A 83 -13.08 -13.51 10.80
N THR A 84 -12.27 -13.18 9.79
CA THR A 84 -10.86 -13.57 9.71
C THR A 84 -9.93 -12.44 10.14
N ALA A 85 -8.84 -12.78 10.84
CA ALA A 85 -7.81 -11.81 11.22
C ALA A 85 -7.09 -11.19 10.01
N SER A 86 -6.94 -11.96 8.92
CA SER A 86 -6.31 -11.50 7.68
C SER A 86 -7.09 -10.34 7.05
N TYR A 87 -8.42 -10.44 7.00
CA TYR A 87 -9.29 -9.36 6.51
C TYR A 87 -9.10 -8.07 7.31
N TRP A 88 -9.14 -8.14 8.64
CA TRP A 88 -8.98 -6.95 9.47
C TRP A 88 -7.56 -6.37 9.42
N THR A 89 -6.54 -7.21 9.26
CA THR A 89 -5.16 -6.75 9.02
C THR A 89 -5.08 -5.96 7.72
N LEU A 90 -5.72 -6.46 6.67
CA LEU A 90 -5.78 -5.80 5.36
C LEU A 90 -6.51 -4.46 5.43
N ILE A 91 -7.67 -4.41 6.09
CA ILE A 91 -8.42 -3.16 6.29
C ILE A 91 -7.60 -2.16 7.14
N ALA A 92 -6.94 -2.62 8.21
CA ALA A 92 -6.09 -1.75 9.03
C ALA A 92 -4.93 -1.16 8.22
N LEU A 93 -4.27 -1.94 7.36
CA LEU A 93 -3.22 -1.45 6.47
C LEU A 93 -3.75 -0.44 5.44
N ALA A 94 -4.93 -0.68 4.87
CA ALA A 94 -5.57 0.28 3.96
C ALA A 94 -5.88 1.61 4.68
N LEU A 95 -6.38 1.56 5.92
CA LEU A 95 -6.59 2.75 6.76
C LEU A 95 -5.27 3.44 7.11
N ILE A 96 -4.19 2.71 7.37
CA ILE A 96 -2.85 3.28 7.56
C ILE A 96 -2.40 4.04 6.31
N ILE A 97 -2.57 3.46 5.12
CA ILE A 97 -2.22 4.15 3.85
C ILE A 97 -3.00 5.47 3.75
N ILE A 98 -4.33 5.44 3.95
CA ILE A 98 -5.18 6.64 3.86
C ILE A 98 -4.75 7.70 4.87
N THR A 99 -4.60 7.31 6.14
CA THR A 99 -4.29 8.23 7.24
C THR A 99 -2.90 8.83 7.11
N VAL A 100 -1.89 8.03 6.75
CA VAL A 100 -0.52 8.50 6.52
C VAL A 100 -0.45 9.40 5.30
N SER A 101 -1.12 9.04 4.18
CA SER A 101 -1.19 9.91 3.00
C SER A 101 -1.88 11.24 3.30
N TRP A 102 -2.95 11.23 4.09
CA TRP A 102 -3.62 12.45 4.54
C TRP A 102 -2.72 13.30 5.46
N ALA A 103 -2.03 12.66 6.40
CA ALA A 103 -1.10 13.34 7.31
C ALA A 103 0.10 13.96 6.55
N LEU A 104 0.59 13.28 5.50
CA LEU A 104 1.60 13.81 4.58
C LEU A 104 1.08 15.04 3.82
N TYR A 105 -0.13 14.96 3.27
CA TYR A 105 -0.76 16.08 2.55
C TYR A 105 -0.92 17.31 3.45
N LYS A 106 -1.31 17.11 4.71
CA LYS A 106 -1.42 18.18 5.70
C LYS A 106 -0.09 18.58 6.36
N LYS A 107 1.03 17.92 6.01
CA LYS A 107 2.37 18.15 6.59
C LYS A 107 2.47 17.90 8.10
N HIS A 108 1.63 17.03 8.66
CA HIS A 108 1.67 16.67 10.09
C HIS A 108 2.80 15.71 10.43
N ILE A 109 3.34 14.99 9.44
CA ILE A 109 4.43 14.02 9.62
C ILE A 109 5.55 14.29 8.61
N ALA A 110 6.77 13.91 8.99
CA ALA A 110 7.92 14.01 8.10
C ALA A 110 7.74 13.10 6.88
N PHE A 111 8.07 13.62 5.69
CA PHE A 111 7.98 12.89 4.42
C PHE A 111 8.70 11.54 4.46
N LYS A 112 9.89 11.49 5.09
CA LYS A 112 10.70 10.28 5.25
C LYS A 112 9.95 9.15 5.96
N LEU A 113 9.25 9.46 7.05
CA LEU A 113 8.50 8.48 7.81
C LEU A 113 7.23 8.05 7.06
N GLY A 114 6.49 9.02 6.53
CA GLY A 114 5.22 8.73 5.86
C GLY A 114 5.41 7.90 4.60
N SER A 115 6.42 8.20 3.79
CA SER A 115 6.67 7.45 2.56
C SER A 115 7.13 6.02 2.84
N ALA A 116 8.02 5.81 3.83
CA ALA A 116 8.42 4.48 4.27
C ALA A 116 7.25 3.66 4.82
N SER A 117 6.35 4.29 5.58
CA SER A 117 5.15 3.62 6.13
C SER A 117 4.18 3.20 5.03
N VAL A 118 3.89 4.10 4.07
CA VAL A 118 3.00 3.80 2.94
C VAL A 118 3.62 2.72 2.03
N PHE A 119 4.92 2.82 1.73
CA PHE A 119 5.64 1.83 0.95
C PHE A 119 5.55 0.44 1.59
N THR A 120 5.83 0.36 2.90
CA THR A 120 5.74 -0.89 3.66
C THR A 120 4.32 -1.44 3.66
N ALA A 121 3.31 -0.58 3.86
CA ALA A 121 1.92 -1.00 3.89
C ALA A 121 1.45 -1.62 2.57
N TRP A 122 1.84 -1.02 1.43
CA TRP A 122 1.53 -1.58 0.12
C TRP A 122 2.12 -2.96 -0.11
N TRP A 123 3.38 -3.17 0.28
CA TRP A 123 4.01 -4.49 0.17
C TRP A 123 3.37 -5.52 1.10
N PHE A 124 2.99 -5.14 2.32
CA PHE A 124 2.23 -6.00 3.21
C PHE A 124 0.87 -6.39 2.61
N LEU A 125 0.16 -5.45 1.98
CA LEU A 125 -1.09 -5.74 1.26
C LEU A 125 -0.87 -6.76 0.13
N VAL A 126 0.22 -6.65 -0.63
CA VAL A 126 0.58 -7.64 -1.67
C VAL A 126 0.76 -9.01 -1.03
N PHE A 127 1.64 -9.12 -0.02
CA PHE A 127 1.93 -10.41 0.60
C PHE A 127 0.71 -11.06 1.25
N LEU A 128 -0.16 -10.27 1.89
CA LEU A 128 -1.43 -10.76 2.44
C LEU A 128 -2.40 -11.21 1.36
N SER A 129 -2.52 -10.46 0.26
CA SER A 129 -3.43 -10.80 -0.85
C SER A 129 -3.05 -12.11 -1.55
N PHE A 130 -1.76 -12.43 -1.61
CA PHE A 130 -1.27 -13.71 -2.14
C PHE A 130 -1.21 -14.84 -1.10
N GLY A 131 -1.54 -14.57 0.17
CA GLY A 131 -1.50 -15.56 1.24
C GLY A 131 -0.08 -15.93 1.71
N PHE A 132 0.94 -15.12 1.38
CA PHE A 132 2.33 -15.37 1.77
C PHE A 132 2.63 -15.02 3.23
N LEU A 133 1.72 -14.33 3.93
CA LEU A 133 1.85 -13.98 5.34
C LEU A 133 0.66 -14.52 6.15
N PRO A 134 0.68 -15.80 6.58
CA PRO A 134 -0.29 -16.33 7.52
C PRO A 134 0.04 -15.86 8.95
N LEU A 135 0.04 -14.55 9.16
CA LEU A 135 0.35 -13.93 10.46
C LEU A 135 -0.92 -13.70 11.27
N THR A 136 -0.81 -13.86 12.59
CA THR A 136 -1.81 -13.30 13.51
C THR A 136 -1.76 -11.77 13.43
N PHE A 137 -2.87 -11.11 13.80
CA PHE A 137 -2.94 -9.64 13.76
C PHE A 137 -1.78 -8.97 14.52
N GLY A 138 -1.48 -9.44 15.74
CA GLY A 138 -0.38 -8.90 16.54
C GLY A 138 1.00 -9.10 15.90
N ALA A 139 1.24 -10.27 15.30
CA ALA A 139 2.48 -10.52 14.58
C ALA A 139 2.59 -9.61 13.33
N ALA A 140 1.50 -9.42 12.60
CA ALA A 140 1.46 -8.52 11.45
C ALA A 140 1.79 -7.06 11.84
N VAL A 141 1.26 -6.58 12.97
CA VAL A 141 1.57 -5.23 13.50
C VAL A 141 3.05 -5.11 13.84
N MET A 142 3.62 -6.06 14.59
CA MET A 142 5.04 -6.02 14.96
C MET A 142 5.96 -6.09 13.74
N SER A 143 5.67 -7.01 12.82
CA SER A 143 6.40 -7.12 11.55
C SER A 143 6.29 -5.84 10.73
N PHE A 144 5.12 -5.20 10.70
CA PHE A 144 4.92 -3.93 10.00
C PHE A 144 5.78 -2.80 10.59
N VAL A 145 5.83 -2.67 11.92
CA VAL A 145 6.67 -1.67 12.60
C VAL A 145 8.15 -1.90 12.28
N VAL A 146 8.62 -3.14 12.41
CA VAL A 146 10.02 -3.50 12.12
C VAL A 146 10.35 -3.26 10.65
N ALA A 147 9.50 -3.72 9.73
CA ALA A 147 9.70 -3.50 8.29
C ALA A 147 9.69 -2.01 7.93
N THR A 148 8.82 -1.21 8.55
CA THR A 148 8.78 0.24 8.35
C THR A 148 10.08 0.89 8.80
N ALA A 149 10.65 0.48 9.93
CA ALA A 149 11.96 0.97 10.38
C ALA A 149 13.09 0.59 9.41
N ILE A 150 13.07 -0.64 8.88
CA ILE A 150 14.04 -1.11 7.88
C ILE A 150 13.92 -0.28 6.59
N PHE A 151 12.72 -0.12 6.03
CA PHE A 151 12.50 0.65 4.81
C PHE A 151 12.75 2.15 5.01
N TYR A 152 12.47 2.68 6.20
CA TYR A 152 12.85 4.04 6.55
C TYR A 152 14.36 4.23 6.45
N ALA A 153 15.15 3.32 7.03
CA ALA A 153 16.61 3.37 6.93
C ALA A 153 17.08 3.24 5.48
N LEU A 154 16.57 2.25 4.74
CA LEU A 154 16.95 2.01 3.34
C LEU A 154 16.66 3.21 2.45
N LEU A 155 15.44 3.74 2.50
CA LEU A 155 15.04 4.90 1.70
C LEU A 155 15.81 6.16 2.11
N TYR A 156 16.09 6.33 3.41
CA TYR A 156 16.92 7.43 3.89
C TYR A 156 18.33 7.37 3.30
N TYR A 157 19.00 6.22 3.37
CA TYR A 157 20.34 6.05 2.79
C TYR A 157 20.33 6.21 1.27
N ALA A 158 19.35 5.65 0.57
CA ALA A 158 19.21 5.80 -0.87
C ALA A 158 19.12 7.27 -1.31
N ARG A 159 18.33 8.07 -0.57
CA ARG A 159 18.19 9.52 -0.84
C ARG A 159 19.47 10.29 -0.52
N LEU A 160 20.16 9.93 0.56
CA LEU A 160 21.42 10.57 0.94
C LEU A 160 22.51 10.35 -0.10
N LEU A 161 22.58 9.14 -0.69
CA LEU A 161 23.51 8.82 -1.77
C LEU A 161 23.19 9.53 -3.09
N ALA A 162 21.92 9.85 -3.34
CA ALA A 162 21.47 10.49 -4.57
C ALA A 162 21.57 12.02 -4.57
N SER A 163 21.62 12.64 -3.39
CA SER A 163 21.75 14.10 -3.26
C SER A 163 23.15 14.55 -3.71
N PRO A 164 23.29 15.49 -4.67
CA PRO A 164 24.58 16.06 -5.02
C PRO A 164 25.19 16.76 -3.80
N ARG A 165 26.51 16.61 -3.63
CA ARG A 165 27.30 17.33 -2.61
C ARG A 165 27.52 18.77 -3.02
#